data_AF-A0AAV9GAT2-F1
#
_entry.id   AF-A0AAV9GAT2-F1
#
_cell.length_a   1.000
_cell.length_b   1.000
_cell.length_c   1.000
_cell.angle_alpha   90.00
_cell.angle_beta   90.00
_cell.angle_gamma   90.00
#
_symmetry.space_group_name_H-M   'P 1'
#
loop_
_entity.id
_entity.type
_entity.pdbx_description
1 polymer ?
#
loop_
_entity_poly.entity_id
_entity_poly.type
_entity_poly.pdbx_seq_one_letter_code
_entity_poly.pdbx_strand_id
1 'polypeptide(L)'
;MAPVNDKVQKIINAPEHQLRAALKVFCTSDKKTCDRLWNCLSNIIAMDTQSPAVTTKRKADDGDASEEEGIDDQKRTKLIEDVHHCVRCNMTFRNSENADKACFYHPEELESNEDHDFWADMDDWMGEYEDFQDDNPEAFWFTCCNKDGTTKGCTYGKHWAADDERGPVPFPDAKDVDEGTKGAAIVISDDSESDEEDEEDSDDSD
;
A
#
# COMPACT_ATOMS: atom_id res chain seq x y z
N MET A 1 0.88 20.62 -16.99
CA MET A 1 -0.25 20.89 -16.08
C MET A 1 -1.54 20.35 -16.72
N ALA A 2 -1.78 19.05 -16.60
CA ALA A 2 -3.10 18.50 -16.83
C ALA A 2 -4.13 19.26 -15.95
N PRO A 3 -5.31 19.64 -16.49
CA PRO A 3 -6.31 20.34 -15.71
C PRO A 3 -6.79 19.40 -14.60
N VAL A 4 -6.45 19.74 -13.34
CA VAL A 4 -7.04 19.06 -12.19
C VAL A 4 -8.55 19.17 -12.34
N ASN A 5 -9.23 18.03 -12.31
CA ASN A 5 -10.66 17.91 -12.52
C ASN A 5 -11.40 18.98 -11.71
N ASP A 6 -12.21 19.82 -12.37
CA ASP A 6 -12.94 20.94 -11.76
C ASP A 6 -13.74 20.52 -10.51
N LYS A 7 -14.22 19.26 -10.48
CA LYS A 7 -14.88 18.68 -9.32
C LYS A 7 -13.93 18.47 -8.14
N VAL A 8 -12.70 18.01 -8.39
CA VAL A 8 -11.67 17.80 -7.36
C VAL A 8 -11.28 19.13 -6.72
N GLN A 9 -11.11 20.18 -7.53
CA GLN A 9 -10.82 21.52 -7.03
C GLN A 9 -11.95 22.07 -6.14
N LYS A 10 -13.21 21.80 -6.47
CA LYS A 10 -14.35 22.16 -5.61
C LYS A 10 -14.36 21.41 -4.29
N ILE A 11 -13.95 20.14 -4.27
CA ILE A 11 -13.84 19.34 -3.05
C ILE A 11 -12.72 19.89 -2.16
N ILE A 12 -11.53 20.14 -2.71
CA ILE A 12 -10.38 20.66 -1.95
C ILE A 12 -10.72 22.00 -1.27
N ASN A 13 -11.45 22.88 -1.97
CA ASN A 13 -11.84 24.19 -1.46
C ASN A 13 -13.10 24.17 -0.58
N ALA A 14 -13.73 23.00 -0.36
CA ALA A 14 -14.93 22.90 0.45
C ALA A 14 -14.61 23.08 1.95
N PRO A 15 -15.50 23.72 2.73
CA PRO A 15 -15.34 23.84 4.18
C PRO A 15 -15.23 22.47 4.87
N GLU A 16 -14.42 22.39 5.92
CA GLU A 16 -14.14 21.15 6.68
C GLU A 16 -15.41 20.41 7.15
N HIS A 17 -16.43 21.15 7.60
CA HIS A 17 -17.70 20.55 8.03
C HIS A 17 -18.47 19.91 6.86
N GLN A 18 -18.38 20.48 5.66
CA GLN A 18 -19.01 19.91 4.45
C GLN A 18 -18.25 18.68 3.99
N LEU A 19 -16.91 18.71 4.05
CA LEU A 19 -16.07 17.54 3.79
C LEU A 19 -16.40 16.39 4.75
N ARG A 20 -16.45 16.65 6.06
CA ARG A 20 -16.82 15.63 7.05
C ARG A 20 -18.22 15.07 6.83
N ALA A 21 -19.19 15.92 6.50
CA ALA A 21 -20.55 15.47 6.20
C ALA A 21 -20.59 14.59 4.95
N ALA A 22 -19.92 15.00 3.87
CA ALA A 22 -19.83 14.23 2.64
C ALA A 22 -19.14 12.88 2.88
N LEU A 23 -17.98 12.87 3.52
CA LEU A 23 -17.24 11.64 3.86
C LEU A 23 -18.11 10.69 4.70
N LYS A 24 -18.86 11.20 5.68
CA LYS A 24 -19.78 10.37 6.48
C LYS A 24 -20.84 9.71 5.61
N VAL A 25 -21.44 10.44 4.66
CA VAL A 25 -22.44 9.87 3.74
C VAL A 25 -21.82 8.79 2.86
N PHE A 26 -20.64 9.03 2.29
CA PHE A 26 -19.93 8.05 1.46
C PHE A 26 -19.58 6.79 2.25
N CYS A 27 -18.98 6.93 3.44
CA CYS A 27 -18.63 5.81 4.30
C CYS A 27 -19.82 4.98 4.76
N THR A 28 -21.02 5.57 4.83
CA THR A 28 -22.25 4.81 5.16
C THR A 28 -22.89 4.12 3.97
N SER A 29 -22.53 4.50 2.74
CA SER A 29 -23.18 4.01 1.52
C SER A 29 -22.36 2.93 0.82
N ASP A 30 -21.03 2.99 0.90
CA ASP A 30 -20.12 2.10 0.20
C ASP A 30 -18.95 1.68 1.13
N LYS A 31 -18.94 0.41 1.50
CA LYS A 31 -17.91 -0.21 2.36
C LYS A 31 -16.53 -0.15 1.68
N LYS A 32 -16.43 -0.52 0.39
CA LYS A 32 -15.15 -0.54 -0.35
C LYS A 32 -14.54 0.87 -0.41
N THR A 33 -15.37 1.88 -0.68
CA THR A 33 -14.92 3.28 -0.66
C THR A 33 -14.51 3.74 0.74
N CYS A 34 -15.23 3.31 1.79
CA CYS A 34 -14.87 3.58 3.18
C CYS A 34 -13.51 2.99 3.56
N ASP A 35 -13.26 1.73 3.19
CA ASP A 35 -12.02 1.02 3.51
C ASP A 35 -10.82 1.66 2.78
N ARG A 36 -10.99 2.02 1.50
CA ARG A 36 -9.99 2.80 0.75
C ARG A 36 -9.69 4.13 1.41
N LEU A 37 -10.71 4.87 1.84
CA LEU A 37 -10.55 6.15 2.53
C LEU A 37 -9.81 5.96 3.86
N TRP A 38 -10.19 4.94 4.63
CA TRP A 38 -9.57 4.62 5.91
C TRP A 38 -8.09 4.24 5.75
N ASN A 39 -7.75 3.42 4.75
CA ASN A 39 -6.37 3.06 4.43
C ASN A 39 -5.56 4.31 4.04
N CYS A 40 -6.10 5.18 3.20
CA CYS A 40 -5.46 6.47 2.88
C CYS A 40 -5.25 7.33 4.13
N LEU A 41 -6.27 7.51 4.97
CA LEU A 41 -6.17 8.32 6.19
C LEU A 41 -5.15 7.74 7.18
N SER A 42 -5.16 6.42 7.39
CA SER A 42 -4.22 5.72 8.27
C SER A 42 -2.77 5.92 7.81
N ASN A 43 -2.53 5.81 6.51
CA ASN A 43 -1.21 6.03 5.93
C ASN A 43 -0.75 7.50 6.10
N ILE A 44 -1.63 8.48 5.88
CA ILE A 44 -1.31 9.89 6.10
C ILE A 44 -0.94 10.16 7.57
N ILE A 45 -1.74 9.64 8.51
CA ILE A 45 -1.45 9.76 9.95
C ILE A 45 -0.08 9.13 10.27
N ALA A 46 0.20 7.95 9.73
CA ALA A 46 1.48 7.28 9.95
C ALA A 46 2.66 8.12 9.42
N MET A 47 2.52 8.77 8.26
CA MET A 47 3.55 9.66 7.70
C MET A 47 3.80 10.90 8.58
N ASP A 48 2.75 11.50 9.13
CA ASP A 48 2.89 12.67 10.01
C ASP A 48 3.57 12.32 11.34
N THR A 49 3.36 11.11 11.85
CA THR A 49 4.03 10.66 13.10
C THR A 49 5.52 10.37 12.93
N GLN A 50 6.00 10.08 11.72
CA GLN A 50 7.41 9.75 11.44
C GLN A 50 8.25 10.98 11.07
N SER A 51 7.63 12.15 10.88
CA SER A 51 8.36 13.39 10.64
C SER A 51 9.08 13.82 11.92
N PRO A 52 10.43 13.88 11.95
CA PRO A 52 11.14 14.34 13.13
C PRO A 52 10.79 15.81 13.36
N ALA A 53 10.04 16.07 14.43
CA ALA A 53 9.85 17.41 14.95
C ALA A 53 11.22 18.10 15.03
N VAL A 54 11.37 19.18 14.28
CA VAL A 54 12.53 20.06 14.33
C VAL A 54 12.70 20.52 15.78
N THR A 55 13.60 19.86 16.51
CA THR A 55 13.99 20.25 17.85
C THR A 55 14.95 21.43 17.71
N THR A 56 14.39 22.62 17.52
CA THR A 56 15.13 23.86 17.78
C THR A 56 15.36 23.97 19.29
N LYS A 57 16.43 23.31 19.76
CA LYS A 57 17.05 23.54 21.04
C LYS A 57 17.69 24.93 21.03
N ARG A 58 16.93 25.96 21.38
CA ARG A 58 17.49 27.26 21.76
C ARG A 58 17.70 27.28 23.27
N LYS A 59 18.94 27.56 23.67
CA LYS A 59 19.35 27.82 25.05
C LYS A 59 18.74 29.15 25.52
N ALA A 60 18.55 29.25 26.84
CA ALA A 60 17.94 30.32 27.61
C ALA A 60 18.45 31.75 27.31
N ASP A 61 17.55 32.74 27.42
CA ASP A 61 17.73 33.97 28.23
C ASP A 61 16.37 34.67 28.44
N ASP A 62 16.21 35.34 29.59
CA ASP A 62 15.00 35.94 30.16
C ASP A 62 14.40 37.15 29.39
N GLY A 63 13.06 37.31 29.46
CA GLY A 63 12.33 38.54 29.05
C GLY A 63 11.02 38.22 28.30
N ASP A 64 9.85 38.29 28.93
CA ASP A 64 8.97 39.47 29.03
C ASP A 64 7.94 39.57 27.87
N ALA A 65 6.66 39.59 28.28
CA ALA A 65 5.43 40.00 27.60
C ALA A 65 5.06 39.45 26.20
N SER A 66 3.96 38.68 26.20
CA SER A 66 2.81 38.73 25.26
C SER A 66 3.03 38.65 23.76
N GLU A 67 2.61 37.54 23.15
CA GLU A 67 1.64 37.49 22.03
C GLU A 67 1.35 36.00 21.73
N GLU A 68 0.08 35.60 21.78
CA GLU A 68 -0.33 34.25 21.40
C GLU A 68 -0.32 34.15 19.87
N GLU A 69 0.85 33.81 19.32
CA GLU A 69 1.02 33.56 17.90
C GLU A 69 0.24 32.33 17.48
N GLY A 70 -0.71 32.56 16.57
CA GLY A 70 -1.42 31.51 15.84
C GLY A 70 -0.42 30.56 15.19
N ILE A 71 -0.65 29.27 15.41
CA ILE A 71 0.04 28.22 14.67
C ILE A 71 -0.39 28.39 13.20
N ASP A 72 0.50 29.00 12.44
CA ASP A 72 0.43 29.34 11.01
C ASP A 72 -0.41 28.34 10.20
N ASP A 73 -1.67 28.71 9.93
CA ASP A 73 -2.59 27.96 9.08
C ASP A 73 -1.97 27.69 7.69
N GLN A 74 -1.09 28.57 7.20
CA GLN A 74 -0.37 28.42 5.94
C GLN A 74 0.58 27.23 5.92
N LYS A 75 1.13 26.82 7.06
CA LYS A 75 1.98 25.63 7.18
C LYS A 75 1.17 24.33 7.16
N ARG A 76 -0.07 24.36 7.67
CA ARG A 76 -1.00 23.22 7.60
C ARG A 76 -1.48 22.97 6.18
N THR A 77 -1.81 24.03 5.44
CA THR A 77 -2.28 23.91 4.04
C THR A 77 -1.21 23.33 3.13
N LYS A 78 0.05 23.74 3.29
CA LYS A 78 1.19 23.24 2.49
C LYS A 78 1.54 21.77 2.73
N LEU A 79 1.15 21.17 3.86
CA LEU A 79 1.42 19.76 4.17
C LEU A 79 0.41 18.80 3.52
N ILE A 80 -0.76 19.31 3.13
CA ILE A 80 -1.82 18.54 2.46
C ILE A 80 -1.57 18.49 0.93
N GLU A 81 -0.90 19.48 0.36
CA GLU A 81 -0.74 19.65 -1.09
C GLU A 81 0.14 18.58 -1.77
N ASP A 82 1.03 17.90 -1.05
CA ASP A 82 2.01 16.96 -1.64
C ASP A 82 1.77 15.47 -1.30
N VAL A 83 0.58 15.12 -0.79
CA VAL A 83 0.22 13.72 -0.56
C VAL A 83 -0.46 13.15 -1.80
N HIS A 84 0.18 12.14 -2.39
CA HIS A 84 -0.32 11.42 -3.55
C HIS A 84 -0.74 10.00 -3.17
N HIS A 85 -1.64 9.41 -3.96
CA HIS A 85 -2.04 8.00 -3.84
C HIS A 85 -1.38 7.17 -4.94
N CYS A 86 -0.70 6.08 -4.56
CA CYS A 86 -0.02 5.21 -5.50
C CYS A 86 -0.99 4.22 -6.15
N VAL A 87 -1.13 4.25 -7.48
CA VAL A 87 -2.06 3.36 -8.21
C VAL A 87 -1.61 1.90 -8.27
N ARG A 88 -0.35 1.60 -7.90
CA ARG A 88 0.22 0.24 -7.95
C ARG A 88 0.13 -0.51 -6.62
N CYS A 89 0.37 0.19 -5.52
CA CYS A 89 0.40 -0.41 -4.18
C CYS A 89 -0.72 0.11 -3.28
N ASN A 90 -1.57 1.01 -3.77
CA ASN A 90 -2.67 1.65 -3.05
C ASN A 90 -2.25 2.40 -1.76
N MET A 91 -0.95 2.64 -1.55
CA MET A 91 -0.43 3.42 -0.42
C MET A 91 -0.33 4.90 -0.76
N THR A 92 -0.51 5.77 0.23
CA THR A 92 -0.24 7.20 0.08
C THR A 92 1.24 7.49 0.28
N PHE A 93 1.78 8.47 -0.44
CA PHE A 93 3.18 8.84 -0.38
C PHE A 93 3.38 10.32 -0.68
N ARG A 94 4.53 10.87 -0.26
CA ARG A 94 4.99 12.22 -0.61
C ARG A 94 6.03 12.13 -1.71
N ASN A 95 5.98 13.05 -2.68
CA ASN A 95 6.99 13.07 -3.74
C ASN A 95 8.41 13.27 -3.22
N SER A 96 8.58 13.98 -2.10
CA SER A 96 9.87 14.17 -1.43
C SER A 96 10.49 12.88 -0.88
N GLU A 97 9.67 11.87 -0.59
CA GLU A 97 10.06 10.59 0.03
C GLU A 97 10.04 9.42 -0.97
N ASN A 98 9.75 9.69 -2.24
CA ASN A 98 9.58 8.69 -3.29
C ASN A 98 10.94 8.18 -3.83
N ALA A 99 11.62 7.34 -3.05
CA ALA A 99 12.84 6.65 -3.43
C ALA A 99 12.60 5.52 -4.45
N ASP A 100 13.64 5.09 -5.17
CA ASP A 100 13.59 4.03 -6.20
C ASP A 100 13.08 2.67 -5.69
N LYS A 101 13.06 2.43 -4.38
CA LYS A 101 12.59 1.17 -3.76
C LYS A 101 11.51 1.41 -2.69
N ALA A 102 10.78 2.52 -2.78
CA ALA A 102 9.76 2.88 -1.79
C ALA A 102 8.44 2.11 -2.00
N CYS A 103 8.09 1.80 -3.25
CA CYS A 103 6.87 1.12 -3.61
C CYS A 103 7.12 -0.38 -3.81
N PHE A 104 6.38 -1.23 -3.09
CA PHE A 104 6.30 -2.67 -3.34
C PHE A 104 4.93 -2.97 -3.93
N TYR A 105 4.90 -3.58 -5.11
CA TYR A 105 3.67 -3.91 -5.82
C TYR A 105 3.77 -5.26 -6.54
N HIS A 106 2.62 -5.82 -6.88
CA HIS A 106 2.52 -6.98 -7.76
C HIS A 106 2.16 -6.48 -9.17
N PRO A 107 2.92 -6.86 -10.22
CA PRO A 107 2.66 -6.41 -11.59
C PRO A 107 1.47 -7.10 -12.24
N GLU A 108 1.12 -8.29 -11.77
CA GLU A 108 0.02 -9.10 -12.27
C GLU A 108 -1.18 -9.02 -11.33
N GLU A 109 -2.36 -9.34 -11.86
CA GLU A 109 -3.62 -9.29 -11.12
C GLU A 109 -3.75 -10.49 -10.17
N LEU A 110 -4.68 -10.35 -9.23
CA LEU A 110 -4.96 -11.36 -8.24
C LEU A 110 -5.95 -12.38 -8.84
N GLU A 111 -5.56 -13.65 -8.92
CA GLU A 111 -6.40 -14.73 -9.45
C GLU A 111 -6.97 -15.58 -8.32
N SER A 112 -8.17 -16.15 -8.52
CA SER A 112 -8.80 -17.06 -7.55
C SER A 112 -8.00 -18.34 -7.43
N ASN A 113 -7.65 -18.71 -6.21
CA ASN A 113 -7.07 -20.02 -5.93
C ASN A 113 -8.22 -21.02 -5.77
N GLU A 114 -8.70 -21.62 -6.88
CA GLU A 114 -9.85 -22.54 -6.90
C GLU A 114 -9.69 -23.74 -5.94
N ASP A 115 -8.46 -24.09 -5.60
CA ASP A 115 -8.13 -25.18 -4.66
C ASP A 115 -8.20 -24.75 -3.18
N HIS A 116 -8.44 -23.48 -2.88
CA HIS A 116 -8.54 -22.99 -1.50
C HIS A 116 -9.89 -23.38 -0.87
N ASP A 117 -9.87 -23.82 0.40
CA ASP A 117 -11.04 -24.28 1.16
C ASP A 117 -12.23 -23.31 1.13
N PHE A 118 -11.96 -22.00 0.99
CA PHE A 118 -13.00 -20.97 0.83
C PHE A 118 -13.94 -21.24 -0.35
N TRP A 119 -13.43 -21.79 -1.45
CA TRP A 119 -14.21 -22.06 -2.67
C TRP A 119 -14.87 -23.44 -2.68
N ALA A 120 -14.37 -24.38 -1.88
CA ALA A 120 -14.87 -25.76 -1.83
C ALA A 120 -16.37 -25.84 -1.48
N ASP A 121 -16.86 -24.90 -0.67
CA ASP A 121 -18.28 -24.79 -0.28
C ASP A 121 -19.10 -23.86 -1.20
N MET A 122 -18.48 -23.22 -2.20
CA MET A 122 -19.09 -22.20 -3.07
C MET A 122 -19.38 -22.68 -4.51
N ASP A 123 -19.51 -23.99 -4.74
CA ASP A 123 -19.70 -24.63 -6.08
C ASP A 123 -20.92 -24.10 -6.88
N ASP A 124 -21.89 -23.42 -6.25
CA ASP A 124 -23.12 -22.88 -6.88
C ASP A 124 -23.16 -21.33 -6.91
N TRP A 125 -22.04 -20.65 -6.64
CA TRP A 125 -21.98 -19.19 -6.61
C TRP A 125 -21.79 -18.58 -8.01
N MET A 126 -22.62 -17.57 -8.33
CA MET A 126 -22.68 -16.90 -9.64
C MET A 126 -22.22 -15.43 -9.60
N GLY A 127 -21.57 -14.99 -8.52
CA GLY A 127 -21.02 -13.63 -8.42
C GLY A 127 -19.59 -13.54 -8.97
N GLU A 128 -19.10 -12.32 -9.15
CA GLU A 128 -17.74 -12.10 -9.62
C GLU A 128 -16.72 -12.37 -8.50
N TYR A 129 -15.67 -13.12 -8.79
CA TYR A 129 -14.60 -13.46 -7.83
C TYR A 129 -13.98 -12.22 -7.19
N GLU A 130 -13.94 -11.10 -7.91
CA GLU A 130 -13.41 -9.80 -7.47
C GLU A 130 -14.06 -9.27 -6.19
N ASP A 131 -15.30 -9.67 -5.89
CA ASP A 131 -15.99 -9.23 -4.68
C ASP A 131 -15.41 -9.80 -3.39
N PHE A 132 -14.70 -10.93 -3.45
CA PHE A 132 -14.10 -11.57 -2.29
C PHE A 132 -12.63 -11.22 -2.08
N GLN A 133 -11.97 -10.57 -3.04
CA GLN A 133 -10.53 -10.26 -2.95
C GLN A 133 -10.18 -9.42 -1.72
N ASP A 134 -11.04 -8.46 -1.36
CA ASP A 134 -10.83 -7.60 -0.20
C ASP A 134 -11.16 -8.31 1.13
N ASP A 135 -12.14 -9.22 1.12
CA ASP A 135 -12.67 -9.87 2.34
C ASP A 135 -11.94 -11.18 2.67
N ASN A 136 -11.41 -11.90 1.68
CA ASN A 136 -10.66 -13.17 1.83
C ASN A 136 -9.44 -13.18 0.88
N PRO A 137 -8.47 -12.28 1.05
CA PRO A 137 -7.29 -12.18 0.17
C PRO A 137 -6.46 -13.48 0.10
N GLU A 138 -6.51 -14.33 1.12
CA GLU A 138 -5.85 -15.63 1.18
C GLU A 138 -6.43 -16.67 0.20
N ALA A 139 -7.69 -16.49 -0.21
CA ALA A 139 -8.36 -17.35 -1.19
C ALA A 139 -7.93 -17.03 -2.63
N PHE A 140 -6.96 -16.12 -2.80
CA PHE A 140 -6.42 -15.68 -4.07
C PHE A 140 -4.90 -15.68 -4.04
N TRP A 141 -4.30 -15.74 -5.23
CA TRP A 141 -2.86 -15.68 -5.42
C TRP A 141 -2.46 -14.65 -6.48
N PHE A 142 -1.25 -14.12 -6.35
CA PHE A 142 -0.61 -13.32 -7.38
C PHE A 142 0.17 -14.25 -8.31
N THR A 143 -0.20 -14.31 -9.59
CA THR A 143 0.47 -15.11 -10.62
C THR A 143 1.94 -14.75 -10.84
N CYS A 144 2.30 -13.48 -10.59
CA CYS A 144 3.69 -13.03 -10.69
C CYS A 144 4.66 -13.66 -9.67
N CYS A 145 4.17 -14.20 -8.55
CA CYS A 145 5.04 -14.79 -7.52
C CYS A 145 4.47 -16.00 -6.78
N ASN A 146 3.27 -16.45 -7.15
CA ASN A 146 2.51 -17.55 -6.55
C ASN A 146 2.38 -17.43 -5.02
N LYS A 147 2.18 -16.20 -4.54
CA LYS A 147 1.91 -15.93 -3.13
C LYS A 147 0.48 -15.45 -2.97
N ASP A 148 -0.08 -15.66 -1.78
CA ASP A 148 -1.44 -15.25 -1.46
C ASP A 148 -1.64 -13.72 -1.49
N GLY A 149 -2.90 -13.28 -1.53
CA GLY A 149 -3.28 -11.87 -1.57
C GLY A 149 -2.87 -11.05 -0.33
N THR A 150 -2.44 -11.69 0.76
CA THR A 150 -1.96 -10.98 1.97
C THR A 150 -0.49 -10.56 1.85
N THR A 151 0.24 -11.15 0.90
CA THR A 151 1.67 -10.87 0.76
C THR A 151 1.96 -9.52 0.11
N LYS A 152 2.99 -8.85 0.64
CA LYS A 152 3.52 -7.61 0.08
C LYS A 152 4.01 -7.83 -1.36
N GLY A 153 3.98 -6.75 -2.15
CA GLY A 153 4.42 -6.73 -3.55
C GLY A 153 5.76 -7.42 -3.81
N CYS A 154 5.78 -8.29 -4.83
CA CYS A 154 6.97 -9.04 -5.23
C CYS A 154 8.00 -8.19 -6.00
N THR A 155 7.56 -7.08 -6.58
CA THR A 155 8.38 -6.13 -7.35
C THR A 155 8.51 -4.82 -6.58
N TYR A 156 9.64 -4.13 -6.73
CA TYR A 156 9.86 -2.82 -6.12
C TYR A 156 10.14 -1.71 -7.14
N GLY A 157 9.84 -0.47 -6.77
CA GLY A 157 10.05 0.70 -7.61
C GLY A 157 9.73 2.01 -6.89
N LYS A 158 9.60 3.09 -7.66
CA LYS A 158 8.99 4.35 -7.19
C LYS A 158 7.49 4.22 -7.05
N HIS A 159 6.88 4.97 -6.15
CA HIS A 159 5.42 5.15 -6.18
C HIS A 159 4.99 5.92 -7.42
N TRP A 160 3.75 5.68 -7.86
CA TRP A 160 3.19 6.28 -9.05
C TRP A 160 1.81 6.85 -8.78
N ALA A 161 1.69 8.16 -8.92
CA ALA A 161 0.41 8.83 -8.75
C ALA A 161 -0.34 8.94 -10.08
N ALA A 162 -1.67 8.88 -10.04
CA ALA A 162 -2.49 9.02 -11.24
C ALA A 162 -2.36 10.42 -11.90
N ASP A 163 -1.91 11.41 -11.14
CA ASP A 163 -1.65 12.79 -11.56
C ASP A 163 -0.20 13.04 -12.00
N ASP A 164 0.68 12.03 -11.99
CA ASP A 164 2.07 12.18 -12.44
C ASP A 164 2.16 12.16 -13.98
N GLU A 165 2.56 13.29 -14.57
CA GLU A 165 2.74 13.46 -16.03
C GLU A 165 3.85 12.57 -16.62
N ARG A 166 4.62 11.85 -15.77
CA ARG A 166 5.60 10.85 -16.22
C ARG A 166 4.98 9.64 -16.91
N GLY A 167 3.65 9.47 -16.82
CA GLY A 167 2.88 8.43 -17.50
C GLY A 167 3.29 7.01 -17.08
N PRO A 168 2.51 5.98 -17.42
CA PRO A 168 2.97 4.61 -17.30
C PRO A 168 4.19 4.44 -18.21
N VAL A 169 5.41 4.29 -17.66
CA VAL A 169 6.47 3.62 -18.42
C VAL A 169 5.89 2.24 -18.78
N PRO A 170 5.80 1.90 -20.07
CA PRO A 170 5.41 0.56 -20.45
C PRO A 170 6.31 -0.40 -19.69
N PHE A 171 5.70 -1.45 -19.12
CA PHE A 171 6.40 -2.56 -18.50
C PHE A 171 7.66 -2.82 -19.33
N PRO A 172 8.87 -2.76 -18.74
CA PRO A 172 10.01 -3.29 -19.46
C PRO A 172 9.65 -4.75 -19.70
N ASP A 173 9.43 -5.10 -20.98
CA ASP A 173 9.40 -6.49 -21.41
C ASP A 173 10.55 -7.19 -20.69
N ALA A 174 10.27 -8.34 -20.09
CA ALA A 174 11.26 -9.20 -19.42
C ALA A 174 12.26 -9.81 -20.43
N LYS A 175 12.85 -8.98 -21.30
CA LYS A 175 13.76 -9.34 -22.39
C LYS A 175 15.02 -8.50 -22.44
N ASP A 176 15.12 -7.40 -21.71
CA ASP A 176 16.37 -6.64 -21.60
C ASP A 176 17.06 -6.92 -20.25
N VAL A 177 17.41 -8.19 -20.03
CA VAL A 177 18.50 -8.53 -19.11
C VAL A 177 19.78 -8.23 -19.88
N ASP A 178 20.31 -7.02 -19.67
CA ASP A 178 21.64 -6.63 -20.12
C ASP A 178 22.66 -7.58 -19.48
N GLU A 179 23.18 -8.47 -20.32
CA GLU A 179 24.28 -9.38 -20.09
C GLU A 179 25.56 -8.55 -19.89
N GLY A 180 25.76 -7.98 -18.70
CA GLY A 180 26.70 -6.87 -18.63
C GLY A 180 27.29 -6.41 -17.31
N THR A 181 27.19 -7.11 -16.16
CA THR A 181 28.10 -6.80 -15.04
C THR A 181 28.47 -8.01 -14.19
N LYS A 182 29.74 -8.37 -14.30
CA LYS A 182 30.46 -9.37 -13.51
C LYS A 182 30.56 -8.91 -12.05
N GLY A 183 30.34 -9.83 -11.11
CA GLY A 183 31.02 -9.76 -9.80
C GLY A 183 30.14 -10.02 -8.58
N ALA A 184 29.94 -11.30 -8.26
CA ALA A 184 30.19 -11.91 -6.95
C ALA A 184 29.42 -13.23 -6.89
N ALA A 185 30.12 -14.34 -7.16
CA ALA A 185 29.63 -15.67 -6.87
C ALA A 185 29.45 -15.78 -5.35
N ILE A 186 28.20 -15.87 -4.88
CA ILE A 186 27.92 -16.51 -3.59
C ILE A 186 27.52 -17.93 -3.95
N VAL A 187 28.44 -18.82 -3.62
CA VAL A 187 28.33 -20.26 -3.77
C VAL A 187 27.10 -20.78 -3.02
N ILE A 188 26.30 -21.54 -3.76
CA ILE A 188 25.28 -22.43 -3.23
C ILE A 188 26.03 -23.60 -2.59
N SER A 189 25.81 -23.85 -1.31
CA SER A 189 26.11 -25.13 -0.69
C SER A 189 24.79 -25.79 -0.33
N ASP A 190 24.39 -26.63 -1.28
CA ASP A 190 23.47 -27.75 -1.21
C ASP A 190 24.11 -28.84 -0.31
N ASP A 191 23.42 -29.25 0.74
CA ASP A 191 23.75 -30.44 1.54
C ASP A 191 22.44 -30.96 2.17
N SER A 192 21.76 -31.88 1.45
CA SER A 192 21.65 -33.31 1.80
C SER A 192 21.52 -33.62 3.33
N GLU A 193 20.64 -34.45 3.90
CA GLU A 193 20.00 -35.71 3.49
C GLU A 193 18.80 -36.06 4.40
N SER A 194 18.02 -37.04 3.93
CA SER A 194 17.03 -37.94 4.55
C SER A 194 17.05 -38.16 6.07
N ASP A 195 15.87 -38.43 6.65
CA ASP A 195 15.64 -39.77 7.22
C ASP A 195 14.14 -40.11 7.28
N GLU A 196 13.82 -41.31 6.80
CA GLU A 196 12.51 -41.95 6.88
C GLU A 196 12.51 -42.82 8.13
N GLU A 197 11.55 -42.64 9.05
CA GLU A 197 11.27 -43.66 10.06
C GLU A 197 9.77 -43.94 10.10
N ASP A 198 9.46 -45.04 9.41
CA ASP A 198 8.25 -45.84 9.42
C ASP A 198 8.43 -46.88 10.54
N GLU A 199 7.58 -46.90 11.58
CA GLU A 199 7.36 -48.11 12.40
C GLU A 199 5.89 -48.24 12.81
N GLU A 200 5.27 -49.26 12.23
CA GLU A 200 4.06 -49.95 12.68
C GLU A 200 4.35 -50.66 14.02
N ASP A 201 3.40 -50.70 14.98
CA ASP A 201 2.70 -51.93 15.38
C ASP A 201 1.79 -51.74 16.62
N SER A 202 0.80 -52.61 16.67
CA SER A 202 -0.29 -52.84 17.64
C SER A 202 0.02 -52.79 19.15
N ASP A 203 -0.98 -52.44 19.98
CA ASP A 203 -1.55 -53.42 20.95
C ASP A 203 -2.85 -52.95 21.64
N ASP A 204 -3.60 -53.97 22.06
CA ASP A 204 -4.94 -54.07 22.60
C ASP A 204 -5.01 -53.70 24.10
N SER A 205 -6.11 -53.11 24.60
CA SER A 205 -6.58 -53.28 26.00
C SER A 205 -7.97 -52.66 26.25
N ASP A 206 -8.95 -53.57 26.40
CA ASP A 206 -10.19 -53.59 27.22
C ASP A 206 -10.98 -52.28 27.52
#